data_AF-A0A1C5XEJ8-F1
#
_entry.id   AF-A0A1C5XEJ8-F1
#
_cell.length_a   1.000
_cell.length_b   1.000
_cell.length_c   1.000
_cell.angle_alpha   90.00
_cell.angle_beta   90.00
_cell.angle_gamma   90.00
#
_symmetry.space_group_name_H-M   'P 1'
#
loop_
_entity.id
_entity.type
_entity.pdbx_description
1 polymer ?
#
loop_
_entity_poly.entity_id
_entity_poly.type
_entity_poly.pdbx_seq_one_letter_code
_entity_poly.pdbx_strand_id
1 'polypeptide(L)'
;MNFHETIYGHRFFEAQLPNLIKAMERIADGLAHLEAGSPQSTTPTSSFLHDLYYGDYEPSVFKKQSSEQKKMDKSVSAAEAVLRNILQKSPSAIKAFEAYQIAVGEQHGAVTEQAFESGFQTAFQMLLAGLPLPEGTHDDEFPLTLQELRKMNGQRVFCLETNEEVQVVAYKKGVIRVTNDKENLPIHGLTLYRRRPSWCE
;
A
#
# COMPACT_ATOMS: atom_id res chain seq x y z
N MET A 1 28.50 53.09 -14.57
CA MET A 1 28.82 51.83 -15.28
C MET A 1 27.65 50.90 -15.07
N ASN A 2 27.04 50.41 -16.14
CA ASN A 2 25.85 49.57 -16.05
C ASN A 2 26.24 48.11 -15.73
N PHE A 3 25.36 47.37 -15.04
CA PHE A 3 25.66 46.00 -14.61
C PHE A 3 26.09 45.08 -15.77
N HIS A 4 25.43 45.18 -16.93
CA HIS A 4 25.73 44.39 -18.13
C HIS A 4 27.09 44.73 -18.76
N GLU A 5 27.68 45.89 -18.46
CA GLU A 5 29.01 46.30 -18.93
C GLU A 5 30.13 45.78 -18.01
N THR A 6 29.77 45.18 -16.86
CA THR A 6 30.75 44.63 -15.92
C THR A 6 31.10 43.19 -16.28
N ILE A 7 32.31 42.76 -15.90
CA ILE A 7 32.76 41.36 -16.05
C ILE A 7 31.78 40.38 -15.38
N TYR A 8 31.18 40.78 -14.25
CA TYR A 8 30.18 39.99 -13.54
C TYR A 8 28.85 39.93 -14.30
N GLY A 9 28.41 41.04 -14.89
CA GLY A 9 27.22 41.08 -15.75
C GLY A 9 27.37 40.19 -16.98
N HIS A 10 28.50 40.26 -17.68
CA HIS A 10 28.79 39.37 -18.81
C HIS A 10 28.72 37.89 -18.42
N ARG A 11 29.35 37.49 -17.31
CA ARG A 11 29.26 36.10 -16.82
C ARG A 11 27.84 35.69 -16.43
N PHE A 12 27.05 36.62 -15.89
CA PHE A 12 25.65 36.34 -15.56
C PHE A 12 24.82 36.07 -16.82
N PHE A 13 24.89 36.94 -17.83
CA PHE A 13 24.08 36.81 -19.05
C PHE A 13 24.56 35.72 -20.02
N GLU A 14 25.87 35.50 -20.13
CA GLU A 14 26.41 34.54 -21.11
C GLU A 14 26.55 33.12 -20.57
N ALA A 15 26.65 32.94 -19.25
CA ALA A 15 26.82 31.62 -18.65
C ALA A 15 25.72 31.27 -17.64
N GLN A 16 25.48 32.11 -16.63
CA GLN A 16 24.57 31.75 -15.54
C GLN A 16 23.11 31.68 -16.01
N LEU A 17 22.65 32.66 -16.78
CA LEU A 17 21.27 32.72 -17.26
C LEU A 17 20.95 31.55 -18.23
N PRO A 18 21.79 31.22 -19.24
CA PRO A 18 21.57 30.04 -20.06
C PRO A 18 21.58 28.72 -19.28
N ASN A 19 22.43 28.60 -18.25
CA ASN A 19 22.46 27.41 -17.40
C ASN A 19 21.19 27.27 -16.55
N LEU A 20 20.65 28.39 -16.05
CA LEU A 20 19.39 28.42 -15.32
C LEU A 20 18.22 28.02 -16.22
N ILE A 21 18.17 28.55 -17.45
CA ILE A 21 17.13 28.19 -18.44
C ILE A 21 17.19 26.68 -18.71
N LYS A 22 18.37 26.12 -18.98
CA LYS A 22 18.54 24.67 -19.20
C LYS A 22 18.16 23.83 -17.98
N ALA A 23 18.41 24.32 -16.77
CA ALA A 23 17.98 23.63 -15.55
C ALA A 23 16.46 23.62 -15.44
N MET A 24 15.79 24.74 -15.74
CA MET A 24 14.33 24.83 -15.76
C MET A 24 13.71 23.95 -16.85
N GLU A 25 14.27 23.92 -18.06
CA GLU A 25 13.85 23.03 -19.14
C GLU A 25 13.93 21.56 -18.72
N ARG A 26 15.06 21.13 -18.13
CA ARG A 26 15.22 19.76 -17.61
C ARG A 26 14.23 19.41 -16.51
N ILE A 27 13.89 20.36 -15.64
CA ILE A 27 12.87 20.16 -14.60
C ILE A 27 11.50 20.02 -15.25
N ALA A 28 11.15 20.88 -16.22
CA ALA A 28 9.88 20.80 -16.93
C ALA A 28 9.72 19.48 -17.69
N ASP A 29 10.76 19.02 -18.39
CA ASP A 29 10.78 17.73 -19.06
C ASP A 29 10.61 16.58 -18.06
N GLY A 30 11.33 16.63 -16.94
CA GLY A 30 11.21 15.63 -15.87
C GLY A 30 9.80 15.57 -15.25
N LEU A 31 9.13 16.72 -15.11
CA LEU A 31 7.75 16.80 -14.64
C LEU A 31 6.74 16.29 -15.68
N ALA A 32 6.92 16.60 -16.97
CA ALA A 32 6.06 16.10 -18.04
C ALA A 32 6.09 14.57 -18.16
N HIS A 33 7.25 13.95 -17.86
CA HIS A 33 7.38 12.49 -17.82
C HIS A 33 6.69 11.81 -16.62
N LEU A 34 6.44 12.55 -15.53
CA LEU A 34 5.67 12.02 -14.38
C LEU A 34 4.17 11.91 -14.71
N GLU A 35 3.62 12.84 -15.51
CA GLU A 35 2.23 12.78 -15.96
C GLU A 35 1.98 11.60 -16.94
N ALA A 36 2.99 11.25 -17.74
CA ALA A 36 2.92 10.12 -18.67
C ALA A 36 2.95 8.74 -17.98
N GLY A 37 3.26 8.69 -16.69
CA GLY A 37 3.25 7.49 -15.85
C GLY A 37 1.91 7.19 -15.18
N SER A 38 0.81 7.81 -15.62
CA SER A 38 -0.53 7.42 -15.16
C SER A 38 -0.80 5.97 -15.58
N PRO A 39 -0.95 5.01 -14.65
CA PRO A 39 -1.38 3.68 -14.99
C PRO A 39 -2.69 3.81 -15.76
N GLN A 40 -2.80 3.15 -16.92
CA GLN A 40 -4.02 3.14 -17.72
C GLN A 40 -5.23 2.95 -16.81
N SER A 41 -6.00 4.04 -16.69
CA SER A 41 -7.17 4.15 -15.86
C SER A 41 -8.25 3.17 -16.35
N THR A 42 -8.29 1.97 -15.79
CA THR A 42 -9.60 1.45 -15.40
C THR A 42 -10.11 2.41 -14.34
N THR A 43 -10.97 3.35 -14.74
CA THR A 43 -11.70 4.19 -13.79
C THR A 43 -12.28 3.27 -12.74
N PRO A 44 -11.92 3.41 -11.45
CA PRO A 44 -12.54 2.64 -10.39
C PRO A 44 -14.05 2.82 -10.55
N THR A 45 -14.80 1.72 -10.59
CA THR A 45 -16.25 1.80 -10.55
C THR A 45 -16.65 2.54 -9.27
N SER A 46 -17.78 3.24 -9.28
CA SER A 46 -18.29 3.92 -8.08
C SER A 46 -18.45 2.98 -6.87
N SER A 47 -18.48 1.66 -7.09
CA SER A 47 -18.55 0.62 -6.06
C SER A 47 -17.19 0.10 -5.58
N PHE A 48 -16.06 0.55 -6.13
CA PHE A 48 -14.75 -0.05 -5.86
C PHE A 48 -14.42 -0.18 -4.37
N LEU A 49 -14.64 0.88 -3.58
CA LEU A 49 -14.36 0.86 -2.14
C LEU A 49 -15.36 0.00 -1.35
N HIS A 50 -16.62 -0.06 -1.80
CA HIS A 50 -17.63 -0.94 -1.26
C HIS A 50 -17.23 -2.41 -1.50
N ASP A 51 -16.86 -2.76 -2.73
CA ASP A 51 -16.45 -4.12 -3.12
C ASP A 51 -15.14 -4.54 -2.42
N LEU A 52 -14.23 -3.58 -2.19
CA LEU A 52 -13.03 -3.78 -1.39
C LEU A 52 -13.34 -4.00 0.10
N TYR A 53 -14.30 -3.25 0.67
CA TYR A 53 -14.71 -3.36 2.07
C TYR A 53 -15.31 -4.73 2.41
N TYR A 54 -16.20 -5.24 1.55
CA TYR A 54 -16.80 -6.57 1.72
C TYR A 54 -15.87 -7.73 1.33
N GLY A 55 -14.68 -7.43 0.82
CA GLY A 55 -13.66 -8.43 0.46
C GLY A 55 -13.91 -9.12 -0.88
N ASP A 56 -14.84 -8.61 -1.69
CA ASP A 56 -15.12 -9.10 -3.04
C ASP A 56 -13.98 -8.78 -4.03
N TYR A 57 -13.06 -7.90 -3.64
CA TYR A 57 -11.91 -7.48 -4.44
C TYR A 57 -10.62 -8.31 -4.20
N GLU A 58 -10.42 -8.95 -3.04
CA GLU A 58 -9.17 -9.70 -2.78
C GLU A 58 -9.29 -10.84 -1.73
N PRO A 59 -8.91 -12.09 -2.03
CA PRO A 59 -9.25 -13.28 -1.22
C PRO A 59 -8.32 -13.59 -0.02
N SER A 60 -7.39 -12.72 0.39
CA SER A 60 -6.21 -13.20 1.16
C SER A 60 -5.79 -12.49 2.45
N VAL A 61 -6.32 -11.32 2.86
CA VAL A 61 -5.59 -10.54 3.89
C VAL A 61 -6.09 -10.67 5.35
N PHE A 62 -7.35 -11.04 5.60
CA PHE A 62 -7.92 -11.06 6.96
C PHE A 62 -8.26 -12.47 7.46
N LYS A 63 -7.36 -13.45 7.31
CA LYS A 63 -7.66 -14.84 7.72
C LYS A 63 -7.46 -15.12 9.22
N LYS A 64 -6.79 -14.25 9.98
CA LYS A 64 -6.52 -14.47 11.41
C LYS A 64 -7.18 -13.40 12.28
N GLN A 65 -8.34 -13.76 12.83
CA GLN A 65 -9.02 -12.99 13.86
C GLN A 65 -8.10 -12.79 15.08
N SER A 66 -8.02 -11.54 15.56
CA SER A 66 -7.17 -11.20 16.71
C SER A 66 -7.66 -11.88 17.99
N SER A 67 -6.76 -12.07 18.96
CA SER A 67 -7.13 -12.66 20.25
C SER A 67 -8.16 -11.82 21.01
N GLU A 68 -8.17 -10.50 20.80
CA GLU A 68 -9.12 -9.56 21.38
C GLU A 68 -10.49 -9.68 20.72
N GLN A 69 -10.54 -9.70 19.39
CA GLN A 69 -11.77 -9.95 18.63
C GLN A 69 -12.45 -11.25 19.09
N LYS A 70 -11.68 -12.34 19.27
CA LYS A 70 -12.22 -13.62 19.78
C LYS A 70 -12.82 -13.52 21.18
N LYS A 71 -12.30 -12.65 22.04
CA LYS A 71 -12.86 -12.40 23.38
C LYS A 71 -14.16 -11.60 23.28
N MET A 72 -14.19 -10.59 22.43
CA MET A 72 -15.36 -9.76 22.19
C MET A 72 -16.50 -10.60 21.61
N ASP A 73 -16.23 -11.44 20.61
CA ASP A 73 -17.23 -12.36 20.03
C ASP A 73 -17.84 -13.28 21.09
N LYS A 74 -17.01 -13.88 21.95
CA LYS A 74 -17.50 -14.71 23.06
C LYS A 74 -18.40 -13.93 24.01
N SER A 75 -18.07 -12.67 24.30
CA SER A 75 -18.89 -11.81 25.14
C SER A 75 -20.22 -11.47 24.48
N VAL A 76 -20.22 -11.17 23.17
CA VAL A 76 -21.43 -10.90 22.38
C VAL A 76 -22.32 -12.15 22.34
N SER A 77 -21.76 -13.32 22.02
CA SER A 77 -22.51 -14.58 22.00
C SER A 77 -23.12 -14.93 23.37
N ALA A 78 -22.41 -14.68 24.47
CA ALA A 78 -22.93 -14.91 25.81
C ALA A 78 -24.10 -13.96 26.13
N ALA A 79 -23.97 -12.68 25.81
CA ALA A 79 -25.03 -11.69 26.01
C ALA A 79 -26.27 -12.00 25.14
N GLU A 80 -26.06 -12.38 23.87
CA GLU A 80 -27.12 -12.79 22.96
C GLU A 80 -27.88 -14.02 23.49
N ALA A 81 -27.17 -15.03 24.01
CA ALA A 81 -27.80 -16.23 24.56
C ALA A 81 -28.72 -15.93 25.76
N VAL A 82 -28.27 -15.05 26.67
CA VAL A 82 -29.09 -14.59 27.81
C VAL A 82 -30.33 -13.86 27.31
N LEU A 83 -30.15 -12.93 26.36
CA LEU A 83 -31.24 -12.13 25.82
C LEU A 83 -32.26 -12.99 25.07
N ARG A 84 -31.82 -13.95 24.26
CA ARG A 84 -32.70 -14.92 23.58
C ARG A 84 -33.51 -15.74 24.58
N ASN A 85 -32.92 -16.21 25.68
CA ASN A 85 -33.64 -16.96 26.71
C ASN A 85 -34.75 -16.12 27.36
N ILE A 86 -34.49 -14.83 27.62
CA ILE A 86 -35.51 -13.90 28.16
C ILE A 86 -36.65 -13.71 27.15
N LEU A 87 -36.32 -13.50 25.87
CA LEU A 87 -37.28 -13.19 24.81
C LEU A 87 -38.08 -14.41 24.31
N GLN A 88 -37.62 -15.65 24.59
CA GLN A 88 -38.29 -16.90 24.20
C GLN A 88 -39.76 -17.00 24.64
N LYS A 89 -40.16 -16.25 25.67
CA LYS A 89 -41.53 -16.23 26.19
C LYS A 89 -42.51 -15.47 25.30
N SER A 90 -42.05 -14.75 24.28
CA SER A 90 -42.91 -13.96 23.39
C SER A 90 -42.43 -14.00 21.93
N PRO A 91 -43.18 -14.67 21.02
CA PRO A 91 -42.84 -14.72 19.60
C PRO A 91 -42.81 -13.35 18.90
N SER A 92 -43.61 -12.38 19.36
CA SER A 92 -43.60 -11.02 18.81
C SER A 92 -42.36 -10.24 19.24
N ALA A 93 -41.86 -10.47 20.46
CA ALA A 93 -40.65 -9.84 20.95
C ALA A 93 -39.39 -10.34 20.23
N ILE A 94 -39.35 -11.63 19.89
CA ILE A 94 -38.27 -12.21 19.07
C ILE A 94 -38.23 -11.55 17.69
N LYS A 95 -39.38 -11.45 17.00
CA LYS A 95 -39.45 -10.80 15.67
C LYS A 95 -39.02 -9.34 15.71
N ALA A 96 -39.47 -8.57 16.71
CA ALA A 96 -39.07 -7.18 16.87
C ALA A 96 -37.57 -7.04 17.15
N PHE A 97 -37.00 -7.97 17.94
CA PHE A 97 -35.57 -7.98 18.24
C PHE A 97 -34.71 -8.38 17.03
N GLU A 98 -35.15 -9.31 16.20
CA GLU A 98 -34.49 -9.63 14.93
C GLU A 98 -34.52 -8.45 13.96
N ALA A 99 -35.66 -7.78 13.81
CA ALA A 99 -35.77 -6.57 13.00
C ALA A 99 -34.84 -5.45 13.50
N TYR A 100 -34.73 -5.29 14.83
CA TYR A 100 -33.79 -4.37 15.44
C TYR A 100 -32.34 -4.73 15.13
N GLN A 101 -31.94 -6.01 15.27
CA GLN A 101 -30.57 -6.44 14.97
C GLN A 101 -30.20 -6.22 13.51
N ILE A 102 -31.12 -6.46 12.58
CA ILE A 102 -30.91 -6.19 11.15
C ILE A 102 -30.70 -4.69 10.93
N ALA A 103 -31.61 -3.84 11.44
CA ALA A 103 -31.52 -2.40 11.26
C ALA A 103 -30.25 -1.80 11.89
N VAL A 104 -29.85 -2.29 13.06
CA VAL A 104 -28.60 -1.90 13.72
C VAL A 104 -27.39 -2.39 12.94
N GLY A 105 -27.43 -3.62 12.41
CA GLY A 105 -26.37 -4.19 11.58
C GLY A 105 -26.16 -3.38 10.30
N GLU A 106 -27.24 -3.01 9.60
CA GLU A 106 -27.20 -2.16 8.42
C GLU A 106 -26.65 -0.77 8.73
N GLN A 107 -27.11 -0.14 9.83
CA GLN A 107 -26.60 1.16 10.26
C GLN A 107 -25.10 1.09 10.60
N HIS A 108 -24.67 0.09 11.38
CA HIS A 108 -23.27 -0.06 11.74
C HIS A 108 -22.42 -0.31 10.49
N GLY A 109 -22.88 -1.20 9.60
CA GLY A 109 -22.24 -1.47 8.31
C GLY A 109 -22.00 -0.20 7.50
N ALA A 110 -23.04 0.61 7.30
CA ALA A 110 -22.94 1.87 6.55
C ALA A 110 -21.96 2.87 7.19
N VAL A 111 -21.99 3.00 8.53
CA VAL A 111 -21.06 3.89 9.25
C VAL A 111 -19.61 3.40 9.12
N THR A 112 -19.39 2.09 9.27
CA THR A 112 -18.05 1.50 9.15
C THR A 112 -17.50 1.58 7.73
N GLU A 113 -18.35 1.41 6.71
CA GLU A 113 -17.98 1.54 5.30
C GLU A 113 -17.58 3.00 4.98
N GLN A 114 -18.35 3.98 5.45
CA GLN A 114 -18.02 5.39 5.29
C GLN A 114 -16.70 5.76 6.01
N ALA A 115 -16.48 5.22 7.21
CA ALA A 115 -15.22 5.41 7.93
C ALA A 115 -14.04 4.80 7.19
N PHE A 116 -14.23 3.63 6.56
CA PHE A 116 -13.24 2.99 5.71
C PHE A 116 -12.92 3.83 4.47
N GLU A 117 -13.94 4.29 3.72
CA GLU A 117 -13.76 5.12 2.54
C GLU A 117 -12.99 6.42 2.87
N SER A 118 -13.42 7.13 3.92
CA SER A 118 -12.76 8.36 4.34
C SER A 118 -11.33 8.13 4.84
N GLY A 119 -11.09 7.03 5.56
CA GLY A 119 -9.76 6.60 5.99
C GLY A 119 -8.83 6.30 4.81
N PHE A 120 -9.32 5.55 3.81
CA PHE A 120 -8.58 5.23 2.59
C PHE A 120 -8.22 6.49 1.80
N GLN A 121 -9.20 7.36 1.54
CA GLN A 121 -8.98 8.61 0.82
C GLN A 121 -7.96 9.50 1.54
N THR A 122 -8.06 9.60 2.87
CA THR A 122 -7.13 10.38 3.68
C THR A 122 -5.71 9.81 3.61
N ALA A 123 -5.55 8.50 3.78
CA ALA A 123 -4.26 7.83 3.70
C ALA A 123 -3.62 8.00 2.31
N PHE A 124 -4.41 7.89 1.24
CA PHE A 124 -3.93 8.10 -0.12
C PHE A 124 -3.51 9.55 -0.37
N GLN A 125 -4.29 10.53 0.10
CA GLN A 125 -3.91 11.94 0.05
C GLN A 125 -2.61 12.22 0.82
N MET A 126 -2.44 11.61 2.00
CA MET A 126 -1.20 11.71 2.78
C MET A 126 -0.01 11.13 2.01
N LEU A 127 -0.18 9.98 1.36
CA LEU A 127 0.85 9.37 0.53
C LEU A 127 1.22 10.28 -0.66
N LEU A 128 0.24 10.84 -1.36
CA LEU A 128 0.47 11.81 -2.44
C LEU A 128 1.16 13.08 -1.95
N ALA A 129 0.88 13.51 -0.72
CA ALA A 129 1.57 14.62 -0.06
C ALA A 129 2.99 14.26 0.43
N GLY A 130 3.44 13.02 0.23
CA GLY A 130 4.78 12.55 0.57
C GLY A 130 4.97 12.19 2.03
N LEU A 131 3.89 11.99 2.80
CA LEU A 131 4.01 11.45 4.15
C LEU A 131 4.47 9.98 4.07
N PRO A 132 5.48 9.59 4.86
CA PRO A 132 5.88 8.19 4.96
C PRO A 132 4.73 7.36 5.54
N LEU A 133 4.63 6.11 5.10
CA LEU A 133 3.69 5.17 5.71
C LEU A 133 4.00 5.05 7.21
N PRO A 134 3.00 5.07 8.11
CA PRO A 134 3.25 4.81 9.53
C PRO A 134 3.98 3.48 9.68
N GLU A 135 5.02 3.45 10.51
CA GLU A 135 5.85 2.25 10.72
C GLU A 135 4.99 1.11 11.26
N GLY A 136 4.57 0.22 10.35
CA GLY A 136 4.06 -1.10 10.68
C GLY A 136 5.22 -2.08 10.64
N THR A 137 5.25 -3.03 11.57
CA THR A 137 6.19 -4.16 11.62
C THR A 137 5.99 -5.16 10.45
N HIS A 138 5.80 -4.67 9.23
CA HIS A 138 5.46 -5.45 8.04
C HIS A 138 6.51 -5.32 6.93
N ASP A 139 7.68 -4.74 7.21
CA ASP A 139 8.81 -4.70 6.26
C ASP A 139 9.21 -6.08 5.71
N ASP A 140 8.86 -7.16 6.41
CA ASP A 140 9.13 -8.54 5.98
C ASP A 140 8.03 -9.15 5.10
N GLU A 141 6.84 -8.54 5.03
CA GLU A 141 5.66 -9.08 4.33
C GLU A 141 5.38 -8.41 2.99
N PHE A 142 6.06 -7.31 2.67
CA PHE A 142 5.96 -6.66 1.37
C PHE A 142 7.11 -7.08 0.43
N PRO A 143 6.83 -7.17 -0.89
CA PRO A 143 7.87 -7.41 -1.86
C PRO A 143 8.85 -6.23 -1.90
N LEU A 144 10.14 -6.55 -1.89
CA LEU A 144 11.24 -5.61 -1.97
C LEU A 144 11.18 -4.83 -3.28
N THR A 145 11.30 -3.51 -3.15
CA THR A 145 11.38 -2.62 -4.30
C THR A 145 12.78 -2.68 -4.94
N LEU A 146 12.87 -2.28 -6.22
CA LEU A 146 14.17 -2.15 -6.91
C LEU A 146 15.12 -1.17 -6.18
N GLN A 147 14.60 -0.16 -5.50
CA GLN A 147 15.41 0.81 -4.77
C GLN A 147 16.03 0.20 -3.51
N GLU A 148 15.29 -0.66 -2.81
CA GLU A 148 15.80 -1.42 -1.66
C GLU A 148 16.83 -2.46 -2.12
N LEU A 149 16.54 -3.22 -3.18
CA LEU A 149 17.45 -4.23 -3.71
C LEU A 149 18.82 -3.66 -4.10
N ARG A 150 18.90 -2.42 -4.59
CA ARG A 150 20.19 -1.75 -4.88
C ARG A 150 21.05 -1.55 -3.64
N LYS A 151 20.44 -1.40 -2.46
CA LYS A 151 21.12 -1.21 -1.18
C LYS A 151 21.49 -2.55 -0.51
N MET A 152 20.99 -3.67 -1.05
CA MET A 152 21.11 -5.01 -0.46
C MET A 152 22.15 -5.90 -1.16
N ASN A 153 23.15 -5.32 -1.82
CA ASN A 153 24.18 -6.10 -2.52
C ASN A 153 24.90 -7.08 -1.57
N GLY A 154 24.89 -8.37 -1.94
CA GLY A 154 25.46 -9.46 -1.15
C GLY A 154 24.53 -10.05 -0.07
N GLN A 155 23.33 -9.48 0.14
CA GLN A 155 22.36 -10.00 1.10
C GLN A 155 21.49 -11.11 0.48
N ARG A 156 20.99 -12.02 1.33
CA ARG A 156 20.04 -13.07 0.94
C ARG A 156 18.61 -12.57 1.11
N VAL A 157 17.77 -12.86 0.12
CA VAL A 157 16.36 -12.50 0.05
C VAL A 157 15.57 -13.73 -0.40
N PHE A 158 14.30 -13.81 -0.06
CA PHE A 158 13.45 -14.93 -0.48
C PHE A 158 12.82 -14.63 -1.84
N CYS A 159 12.93 -15.55 -2.79
CA CYS A 159 12.31 -15.45 -4.10
C CYS A 159 11.05 -16.33 -4.15
N LEU A 160 9.91 -15.72 -4.44
CA LEU A 160 8.62 -16.42 -4.45
C LEU A 160 8.52 -17.44 -5.58
N GLU A 161 8.98 -17.08 -6.77
CA GLU A 161 8.86 -17.92 -7.98
C GLU A 161 9.74 -19.16 -7.92
N THR A 162 10.93 -19.05 -7.30
CA THR A 162 11.84 -20.19 -7.13
C THR A 162 11.67 -20.89 -5.79
N ASN A 163 10.87 -20.33 -4.87
CA ASN A 163 10.68 -20.80 -3.50
C ASN A 163 12.00 -21.09 -2.76
N GLU A 164 13.01 -20.26 -3.02
CA GLU A 164 14.38 -20.43 -2.52
C GLU A 164 14.93 -19.08 -2.02
N GLU A 165 15.89 -19.13 -1.09
CA GLU A 165 16.66 -17.96 -0.69
C GLU A 165 17.78 -17.67 -1.70
N VAL A 166 17.67 -16.54 -2.38
CA VAL A 166 18.60 -16.08 -3.42
C VAL A 166 19.44 -14.90 -2.92
N GLN A 167 20.66 -14.77 -3.41
CA GLN A 167 21.55 -13.65 -3.07
C GLN A 167 21.42 -12.52 -4.09
N VAL A 168 21.30 -11.29 -3.60
CA VAL A 168 21.24 -10.08 -4.45
C VAL A 168 22.63 -9.69 -4.92
N VAL A 169 22.81 -9.55 -6.24
CA VAL A 169 24.04 -9.11 -6.88
C VAL A 169 23.76 -7.83 -7.67
N ALA A 170 24.18 -6.69 -7.13
CA ALA A 170 24.04 -5.38 -7.77
C ALA A 170 25.34 -4.98 -8.49
N TYR A 171 25.26 -4.72 -9.79
CA TYR A 171 26.41 -4.27 -10.59
C TYR A 171 26.52 -2.73 -10.61
N LYS A 172 27.76 -2.22 -10.78
CA LYS A 172 28.07 -0.78 -10.84
C LYS A 172 27.29 0.02 -11.90
N LYS A 173 26.63 -0.64 -12.87
CA LYS A 173 25.79 -0.02 -13.91
C LYS A 173 24.28 -0.03 -13.61
N GLY A 174 23.87 -0.35 -12.38
CA GLY A 174 22.46 -0.34 -11.97
C GLY A 174 21.63 -1.57 -12.40
N VAL A 175 22.27 -2.52 -13.09
CA VAL A 175 21.70 -3.85 -13.32
C VAL A 175 21.80 -4.64 -12.02
N ILE A 176 20.68 -5.15 -11.56
CA ILE A 176 20.60 -6.02 -10.38
C ILE A 176 20.25 -7.43 -10.89
N ARG A 177 20.89 -8.45 -10.34
CA ARG A 177 20.58 -9.87 -10.55
C ARG A 177 20.38 -10.54 -9.20
N VAL A 178 19.69 -11.66 -9.19
CA VAL A 178 19.66 -12.56 -8.05
C VAL A 178 20.26 -13.90 -8.46
N THR A 179 21.05 -14.50 -7.58
CA THR A 179 21.68 -15.80 -7.84
C THR A 179 21.20 -16.79 -6.78
N ASN A 180 20.80 -17.99 -7.20
CA ASN A 180 20.90 -19.15 -6.31
C ASN A 180 22.28 -19.80 -6.57
N ASP A 181 22.69 -20.76 -5.75
CA ASP A 181 24.00 -21.44 -5.89
C ASP A 181 24.18 -22.18 -7.24
N LYS A 182 23.13 -22.23 -8.07
CA LYS A 182 23.08 -22.97 -9.34
C LYS A 182 23.09 -22.03 -10.55
N GLU A 183 22.36 -20.91 -10.51
CA GLU A 183 22.11 -20.04 -11.66
C GLU A 183 21.91 -18.56 -11.28
N ASN A 184 22.26 -17.66 -12.22
CA ASN A 184 22.02 -16.23 -12.10
C ASN A 184 20.72 -15.85 -12.83
N LEU A 185 19.74 -15.36 -12.10
CA LEU A 185 18.43 -14.96 -12.61
C LEU A 185 18.32 -13.43 -12.77
N PRO A 186 17.70 -12.94 -13.86
CA PRO A 186 17.31 -11.55 -13.98
C PRO A 186 16.16 -11.24 -13.00
N ILE A 187 16.10 -10.01 -12.48
CA ILE A 187 15.08 -9.63 -11.48
C ILE A 187 13.72 -9.29 -12.12
N HIS A 188 13.69 -9.07 -13.43
CA HIS A 188 12.45 -8.77 -14.13
C HIS A 188 11.48 -9.96 -14.02
N GLY A 189 10.35 -9.74 -13.36
CA GLY A 189 9.32 -10.76 -13.14
C GLY A 189 9.53 -11.62 -11.88
N LEU A 190 10.49 -11.27 -11.00
CA LEU A 190 10.68 -11.94 -9.72
C LEU A 190 10.11 -11.10 -8.57
N THR A 191 9.44 -11.78 -7.64
CA THR A 191 8.89 -11.21 -6.42
C THR A 191 9.78 -11.61 -5.25
N LEU A 192 10.54 -10.63 -4.75
CA LEU A 192 11.56 -10.85 -3.73
C LEU A 192 11.10 -10.31 -2.38
N TYR A 193 11.32 -11.03 -1.29
CA TYR A 193 10.98 -10.62 0.07
C TYR A 193 12.21 -10.61 0.95
N ARG A 194 12.21 -9.76 1.98
CA ARG A 194 13.30 -9.70 2.96
C ARG A 194 13.45 -11.03 3.72
N ARG A 195 12.34 -11.71 3.98
CA ARG A 195 12.26 -13.05 4.59
C ARG A 195 11.14 -13.86 3.95
N ARG A 196 11.13 -15.18 4.13
CA ARG A 196 10.03 -16.04 3.67
C ARG A 196 8.72 -15.59 4.32
N PRO A 197 7.69 -15.21 3.54
CA PRO A 197 6.43 -14.79 4.11
C PRO A 197 5.75 -15.93 4.88
N SER A 198 5.05 -15.58 5.96
CA SER A 198 4.38 -16.54 6.84
C SER A 198 3.25 -17.35 6.18
N TRP A 199 2.79 -16.93 4.99
CA TRP A 199 1.78 -17.59 4.18
C TRP A 199 2.34 -18.52 3.10
N CYS A 200 3.67 -18.59 2.92
CA CYS A 200 4.34 -19.50 2.00
C CYS A 200 4.67 -20.89 2.63
N GLU A 201 3.89 -21.36 3.61
CA GLU A 201 4.03 -22.71 4.18
C GLU A 201 3.68 -23.81 3.19
#